data_AF-A0A2R3N324-F1
#
_entry.id   AF-A0A2R3N324-F1
#
_cell.length_a   1.000
_cell.length_b   1.000
_cell.length_c   1.000
_cell.angle_alpha   90.00
_cell.angle_beta   90.00
_cell.angle_gamma   90.00
#
_symmetry.space_group_name_H-M   'P 1'
#
loop_
_entity.id
_entity.type
_entity.pdbx_description
1 polymer ?
#
loop_
_entity_poly.entity_id
_entity_poly.type
_entity_poly.pdbx_seq_one_letter_code
_entity_poly.pdbx_strand_id
1 'polypeptide(L)'
;MSAADRLILKPITIGILMIIYTSILLFSEMLVYWCMIFFSFCLLFFSNKKKAYIFVPVYIFSYAFIQVLSRFFAINGWVGSFYTMALIVIKLFPLWILAGIAMDFNTSEIIASLRKLKLPNNICVGASIFIRFIPEYRNYLKEIKEGLKVRNISFNILKPVSSFEMYLVPMIYKAFETGNILSCALITKGIEFDCEKSSYVDLTLTWRDYAAIAAGVGFIGITIWEKLWK
;
A
#
# COMPACT_ATOMS: atom_id res chain seq x y z
N MET A 1 8.59 7.67 -22.40
CA MET A 1 9.56 8.05 -21.35
C MET A 1 9.51 6.97 -20.28
N SER A 2 10.51 6.09 -20.31
CA SER A 2 10.48 4.73 -19.75
C SER A 2 10.23 4.71 -18.24
N ALA A 3 9.33 3.82 -17.80
CA ALA A 3 8.98 3.62 -16.38
C ALA A 3 10.18 3.14 -15.53
N ALA A 4 11.27 2.68 -16.17
CA ALA A 4 12.47 2.19 -15.52
C ALA A 4 13.28 3.28 -14.78
N ASP A 5 13.16 4.55 -15.17
CA ASP A 5 13.99 5.64 -14.60
C ASP A 5 13.32 6.40 -13.44
N ARG A 6 12.08 6.04 -13.05
CA ARG A 6 11.32 6.82 -12.04
C ARG A 6 11.37 6.27 -10.62
N LEU A 7 11.84 5.04 -10.40
CA LEU A 7 11.74 4.38 -9.10
C LEU A 7 13.08 3.81 -8.68
N ILE A 8 13.79 4.61 -7.87
CA ILE A 8 15.05 4.23 -7.24
C ILE A 8 14.87 3.15 -6.15
N LEU A 9 13.66 3.04 -5.57
CA LEU A 9 13.35 2.07 -4.52
C LEU A 9 12.24 1.12 -4.96
N LYS A 10 12.40 -0.16 -4.61
CA LYS A 10 11.42 -1.19 -4.94
C LYS A 10 10.22 -1.18 -3.97
N PRO A 11 9.03 -1.64 -4.40
CA PRO A 11 7.83 -1.66 -3.55
C PRO A 11 8.02 -2.46 -2.25
N ILE A 12 8.80 -3.55 -2.29
CA ILE A 12 9.11 -4.37 -1.12
C ILE A 12 9.87 -3.58 -0.05
N THR A 13 10.78 -2.71 -0.48
CA THR A 13 11.63 -1.90 0.39
C THR A 13 10.77 -0.90 1.16
N ILE A 14 9.80 -0.26 0.50
CA ILE A 14 8.86 0.67 1.13
C ILE A 14 7.88 -0.06 2.05
N GLY A 15 7.42 -1.26 1.67
CA GLY A 15 6.60 -2.10 2.55
C GLY A 15 7.32 -2.48 3.85
N ILE A 16 8.58 -2.89 3.76
CA ILE A 16 9.43 -3.16 4.93
C ILE A 16 9.62 -1.88 5.76
N LEU A 17 9.91 -0.75 5.11
CA LEU A 17 10.08 0.54 5.80
C LEU A 17 8.80 0.96 6.54
N MET A 18 7.62 0.72 5.96
CA MET A 18 6.34 0.98 6.60
C MET A 18 6.16 0.15 7.88
N ILE A 19 6.51 -1.14 7.86
CA ILE A 19 6.42 -2.02 9.06
C ILE A 19 7.42 -1.57 10.14
N ILE A 20 8.62 -1.17 9.73
CA ILE A 20 9.61 -0.60 10.65
C ILE A 20 9.08 0.70 11.27
N TYR A 21 8.50 1.58 10.45
CA TYR A 21 7.99 2.87 10.90
C TYR A 21 6.79 2.75 11.82
N THR A 22 5.85 1.83 11.57
CA THR A 22 4.74 1.56 12.50
C THR A 22 5.27 1.08 13.85
N SER A 23 6.28 0.22 13.85
CA SER A 23 6.91 -0.30 15.07
C SER A 23 7.60 0.82 15.87
N ILE A 24 8.33 1.71 15.20
CA ILE A 24 9.01 2.84 15.85
C ILE A 24 8.00 3.85 16.41
N LEU A 25 6.94 4.18 15.67
CA LEU A 25 5.96 5.20 16.09
C LEU A 25 5.23 4.86 17.40
N LEU A 26 5.11 3.58 17.74
CA LEU A 26 4.56 3.12 19.02
C LEU A 26 5.45 3.47 20.21
N PHE A 27 6.77 3.52 20.02
CA PHE A 27 7.76 3.72 21.08
C PHE A 27 8.58 5.01 20.96
N SER A 28 8.35 5.81 19.91
CA SER A 28 9.22 6.92 19.54
C SER A 28 9.17 8.11 20.50
N GLU A 29 10.37 8.57 20.86
CA GLU A 29 10.68 9.88 21.41
C GLU A 29 10.68 10.97 20.32
N MET A 30 10.70 12.24 20.73
CA MET A 30 10.54 13.39 19.82
C MET A 30 11.65 13.47 18.75
N LEU A 31 12.91 13.16 19.10
CA LEU A 31 14.07 13.28 18.20
C LEU A 31 14.04 12.27 17.05
N VAL A 32 13.76 11.00 17.35
CA VAL A 32 13.67 9.95 16.33
C VAL A 32 12.58 10.28 15.30
N TYR A 33 11.45 10.81 15.75
CA TYR A 33 10.36 11.22 14.86
C TYR A 33 10.81 12.27 13.83
N TRP A 34 11.59 13.29 14.24
CA TRP A 34 12.14 14.28 13.31
C TRP A 34 13.12 13.67 12.31
N CYS A 35 13.96 12.73 12.75
CA CYS A 35 14.86 12.00 11.85
C CYS A 35 14.09 11.15 10.82
N MET A 36 13.04 10.45 11.25
CA MET A 36 12.19 9.64 10.38
C MET A 36 11.47 10.49 9.32
N ILE A 37 10.96 11.66 9.71
CA ILE A 37 10.24 12.52 8.78
C ILE A 37 11.17 13.14 7.75
N PHE A 38 12.37 13.57 8.19
CA PHE A 38 13.39 14.07 7.29
C PHE A 38 13.82 12.99 6.28
N PHE A 39 14.04 11.76 6.76
CA PHE A 39 14.38 10.64 5.88
C PHE A 39 13.27 10.32 4.88
N SER A 40 12.00 10.28 5.31
CA SER A 40 10.85 10.08 4.42
C SER A 40 10.71 11.19 3.37
N PHE A 41 10.94 12.45 3.73
CA PHE A 41 10.96 13.54 2.77
C PHE A 41 12.11 13.44 1.78
N CYS A 42 13.30 13.02 2.24
CA CYS A 42 14.45 12.77 1.37
C CYS A 42 14.15 11.66 0.34
N LEU A 43 13.54 10.55 0.79
CA LEU A 43 13.07 9.47 -0.09
C LEU A 43 12.03 9.97 -1.11
N LEU A 44 11.06 10.77 -0.67
CA LEU A 44 10.01 11.28 -1.55
C LEU A 44 10.54 12.29 -2.57
N PHE A 45 11.53 13.11 -2.20
CA PHE A 45 12.23 14.01 -3.12
C PHE A 45 13.00 13.26 -4.21
N PHE A 46 13.65 12.15 -3.84
CA PHE A 46 14.42 11.33 -4.78
C PHE A 46 13.51 10.50 -5.70
N SER A 47 12.34 10.07 -5.21
CA SER A 47 11.37 9.30 -6.00
C SER A 47 10.53 10.17 -6.93
N ASN A 48 9.87 11.22 -6.41
CA ASN A 48 8.92 12.02 -7.19
C ASN A 48 8.87 13.48 -6.71
N LYS A 49 9.70 14.33 -7.32
CA LYS A 49 9.81 15.76 -7.00
C LYS A 49 8.46 16.49 -7.00
N LYS A 50 7.54 16.15 -7.91
CA LYS A 50 6.22 16.78 -8.00
C LYS A 50 5.34 16.53 -6.76
N LYS A 51 5.39 15.32 -6.20
CA LYS A 51 4.65 15.01 -4.97
C LYS A 51 5.31 15.64 -3.75
N ALA A 52 6.64 15.81 -3.76
CA ALA A 52 7.37 16.47 -2.67
C ALA A 52 6.85 17.89 -2.44
N TYR A 53 6.66 18.64 -3.53
CA TYR A 53 6.11 19.99 -3.46
C TYR A 53 4.67 20.06 -2.94
N ILE A 54 3.91 18.95 -2.95
CA ILE A 54 2.55 18.90 -2.38
C ILE A 54 2.59 18.46 -0.91
N PHE A 55 3.36 17.41 -0.59
CA PHE A 55 3.39 16.86 0.77
C PHE A 55 4.13 17.75 1.78
N VAL A 56 5.17 18.50 1.35
CA VAL A 56 5.91 19.43 2.22
C VAL A 56 5.03 20.56 2.77
N PRO A 57 4.30 21.35 1.95
CA PRO A 57 3.44 22.40 2.49
C PRO A 57 2.26 21.85 3.29
N VAL A 58 1.71 20.67 2.95
CA VAL A 58 0.67 20.02 3.75
C VAL A 58 1.18 19.68 5.15
N TYR A 59 2.43 19.19 5.27
CA TYR A 59 3.05 18.96 6.56
C TYR A 59 3.24 20.26 7.36
N ILE A 60 3.82 21.28 6.73
CA ILE A 60 4.07 22.57 7.39
C ILE A 60 2.75 23.20 7.84
N PHE A 61 1.72 23.15 7.01
CA PHE A 61 0.39 23.67 7.32
C PHE A 61 -0.26 22.90 8.48
N SER A 62 -0.24 21.57 8.45
CA SER A 62 -0.81 20.77 9.55
C SER A 62 -0.08 20.98 10.87
N TYR A 63 1.26 21.06 10.87
CA TYR A 63 2.04 21.36 12.06
C TYR A 63 1.78 22.76 12.60
N ALA A 64 1.74 23.77 11.72
CA ALA A 64 1.40 25.14 12.09
C ALA A 64 -0.02 25.26 12.65
N PHE A 65 -0.98 24.53 12.07
CA PHE A 65 -2.36 24.50 12.52
C PHE A 65 -2.47 23.96 13.96
N ILE A 66 -1.74 22.90 14.31
CA ILE A 66 -1.73 22.37 15.68
C ILE A 66 -1.09 23.34 16.67
N GLN A 67 0.02 24.00 16.28
CA GLN A 67 0.68 25.01 17.10
C GLN A 67 -0.25 26.19 17.41
N VAL A 68 -0.97 26.68 16.40
CA VAL A 68 -1.97 27.76 16.54
C VAL A 68 -3.12 27.30 17.44
N LEU A 69 -3.64 26.09 17.23
CA LEU A 69 -4.73 25.53 18.05
C LEU A 69 -4.34 25.42 19.52
N SER A 70 -3.10 25.00 19.81
CA SER A 70 -2.58 24.89 21.17
C SER A 70 -2.40 26.24 21.89
N ARG A 71 -2.17 27.31 21.12
CA ARG A 71 -1.95 28.66 21.65
C ARG A 71 -3.25 29.44 21.89
N PHE A 72 -4.29 29.14 21.11
CA PHE A 72 -5.58 29.86 21.17
C PHE A 72 -6.60 29.19 22.11
N PHE A 73 -6.57 27.87 22.28
CA PHE A 73 -7.54 27.17 23.09
C PHE A 73 -6.93 26.69 24.42
N ALA A 74 -7.52 27.12 25.55
CA ALA A 74 -7.25 26.51 26.84
C ALA A 74 -7.67 25.03 26.77
N ILE A 75 -6.77 24.14 27.19
CA ILE A 75 -6.91 22.68 27.06
C ILE A 75 -7.96 22.19 28.08
N ASN A 76 -9.24 22.42 27.78
CA ASN A 76 -10.38 21.88 28.53
C ASN A 76 -10.91 20.62 27.84
N GLY A 77 -11.41 19.66 28.63
CA GLY A 77 -11.63 18.24 28.28
C GLY A 77 -11.90 17.90 26.81
N TRP A 78 -12.97 18.44 26.21
CA TRP A 78 -13.35 18.10 24.83
C TRP A 78 -12.33 18.63 23.80
N VAL A 79 -11.82 19.83 24.00
CA VAL A 79 -10.81 20.45 23.14
C VAL A 79 -9.47 19.72 23.27
N GLY A 80 -9.14 19.26 24.47
CA GLY A 80 -7.98 18.38 24.70
C GLY A 80 -8.05 17.07 23.90
N SER A 81 -9.23 16.46 23.80
CA SER A 81 -9.42 15.24 22.99
C SER A 81 -9.26 15.49 21.49
N PHE A 82 -9.73 16.63 20.97
CA PHE A 82 -9.50 16.99 19.57
C PHE A 82 -8.02 17.28 19.30
N TYR A 83 -7.33 17.91 20.26
CA TYR A 83 -5.91 18.17 20.18
C TYR A 83 -5.08 16.88 20.16
N THR A 84 -5.36 15.91 21.04
CA THR A 84 -4.65 14.62 21.04
C THR A 84 -4.94 13.81 19.77
N MET A 85 -6.18 13.82 19.27
CA MET A 85 -6.53 13.20 17.99
C MET A 85 -5.72 13.82 16.83
N ALA A 86 -5.64 15.15 16.76
CA ALA A 86 -4.87 15.86 15.74
C ALA A 86 -3.36 15.55 15.84
N LEU A 87 -2.81 15.47 17.05
CA LEU A 87 -1.43 15.06 17.28
C LEU A 87 -1.13 13.65 16.77
N ILE A 88 -2.05 12.70 16.97
CA ILE A 88 -1.91 11.34 16.44
C ILE A 88 -1.86 11.36 14.91
N VAL A 89 -2.73 12.15 14.26
CA VAL A 89 -2.74 12.28 12.79
C VAL A 89 -1.39 12.81 12.28
N ILE A 90 -0.81 13.81 12.95
CA ILE A 90 0.54 14.30 12.60
C ILE A 90 1.61 13.25 12.89
N LYS A 91 1.52 12.52 14.01
CA LYS A 91 2.47 11.45 14.32
C LYS A 91 2.49 10.36 13.24
N LEU A 92 1.38 10.14 12.53
CA LEU A 92 1.29 9.21 11.40
C LEU A 92 1.79 9.79 10.07
N PHE A 93 2.11 11.08 9.98
CA PHE A 93 2.55 11.73 8.75
C PHE A 93 3.72 11.06 8.01
N PRO A 94 4.79 10.53 8.66
CA PRO A 94 5.85 9.83 7.93
C PRO A 94 5.37 8.54 7.25
N LEU A 95 4.30 7.88 7.76
CA LEU A 95 3.64 6.76 7.08
C LEU A 95 2.84 7.21 5.86
N TRP A 96 2.14 8.34 5.97
CA TRP A 96 1.40 8.92 4.84
C TRP A 96 2.33 9.28 3.68
N ILE A 97 3.53 9.78 3.97
CA ILE A 97 4.58 10.03 2.96
C ILE A 97 4.99 8.73 2.26
N LEU A 98 5.29 7.67 3.01
CA LEU A 98 5.66 6.36 2.44
C LEU A 98 4.51 5.76 1.61
N ALA A 99 3.27 5.86 2.09
CA ALA A 99 2.08 5.43 1.35
C ALA A 99 1.90 6.22 0.05
N GLY A 100 2.20 7.54 0.06
CA GLY A 100 2.18 8.37 -1.14
C GLY A 100 3.18 7.95 -2.21
N ILE A 101 4.34 7.44 -1.80
CA ILE A 101 5.33 6.80 -2.69
C ILE A 101 4.80 5.44 -3.17
N ALA A 102 4.20 4.65 -2.27
CA ALA A 102 3.66 3.34 -2.59
C ALA A 102 2.56 3.37 -3.66
N MET A 103 1.76 4.44 -3.72
CA MET A 103 0.73 4.63 -4.73
C MET A 103 1.26 4.85 -6.15
N ASP A 104 2.54 5.17 -6.33
CA ASP A 104 3.14 5.34 -7.66
C ASP A 104 3.54 4.02 -8.32
N PHE A 105 3.56 2.92 -7.57
CA PHE A 105 3.94 1.62 -8.12
C PHE A 105 2.84 1.06 -9.01
N ASN A 106 3.25 0.48 -10.13
CA ASN A 106 2.33 -0.27 -10.96
C ASN A 106 1.87 -1.53 -10.23
N THR A 107 0.62 -1.94 -10.48
CA THR A 107 0.06 -3.18 -9.93
C THR A 107 0.97 -4.40 -10.18
N SER A 108 1.58 -4.48 -11.37
CA SER A 108 2.52 -5.55 -11.73
C SER A 108 3.81 -5.55 -10.90
N GLU A 109 4.31 -4.38 -10.50
CA GLU A 109 5.51 -4.24 -9.67
C GLU A 109 5.23 -4.68 -8.23
N ILE A 110 4.04 -4.34 -7.71
CA ILE A 110 3.56 -4.81 -6.41
C ILE A 110 3.45 -6.34 -6.41
N ILE A 111 2.86 -6.94 -7.45
CA ILE A 111 2.78 -8.41 -7.61
C ILE A 111 4.17 -9.04 -7.60
N ALA A 112 5.09 -8.47 -8.38
CA ALA A 112 6.45 -8.98 -8.49
C ALA A 112 7.18 -8.89 -7.15
N SER A 113 6.98 -7.81 -6.40
CA SER A 113 7.53 -7.64 -5.05
C SER A 113 6.97 -8.67 -4.05
N LEU A 114 5.66 -8.94 -4.07
CA LEU A 114 5.01 -9.93 -3.19
C LEU A 114 5.52 -11.35 -3.46
N ARG A 115 5.75 -11.70 -4.73
CA ARG A 115 6.35 -13.00 -5.11
C ARG A 115 7.75 -13.19 -4.52
N LYS A 116 8.48 -12.10 -4.25
CA LYS A 116 9.84 -12.15 -3.70
C LYS A 116 9.91 -12.47 -2.20
N LEU A 117 8.80 -12.39 -1.46
CA LEU A 117 8.73 -12.66 -0.01
C LEU A 117 8.92 -14.16 0.37
N LYS A 118 9.54 -14.97 -0.50
CA LYS A 118 9.73 -16.43 -0.30
C LYS A 118 8.45 -17.15 0.14
N LEU A 119 7.29 -16.74 -0.39
CA LEU A 119 6.07 -17.50 -0.25
C LEU A 119 6.15 -18.75 -1.15
N PRO A 120 5.53 -19.87 -0.75
CA PRO A 120 5.50 -21.08 -1.58
C PRO A 120 4.92 -20.73 -2.95
N ASN A 121 5.55 -21.24 -4.01
CA ASN A 121 5.31 -20.79 -5.38
C ASN A 121 3.83 -20.85 -5.79
N ASN A 122 3.08 -21.80 -5.25
CA ASN A 122 1.63 -21.94 -5.47
C ASN A 122 0.85 -20.69 -5.03
N ILE A 123 1.19 -20.11 -3.86
CA ILE A 123 0.56 -18.89 -3.36
C ILE A 123 0.93 -17.69 -4.23
N CYS A 124 2.20 -17.60 -4.64
CA CYS A 124 2.67 -16.52 -5.52
C CYS A 124 1.95 -16.51 -6.88
N VAL A 125 1.75 -17.69 -7.47
CA VAL A 125 1.02 -17.83 -8.75
C VAL A 125 -0.44 -17.44 -8.55
N GLY A 126 -1.11 -17.95 -7.52
CA GLY A 126 -2.50 -17.60 -7.21
C GLY A 126 -2.71 -16.10 -6.98
N ALA A 127 -1.84 -15.47 -6.19
CA ALA A 127 -1.90 -14.03 -5.93
C ALA A 127 -1.67 -13.20 -7.20
N SER A 128 -0.69 -13.59 -8.04
CA SER A 128 -0.41 -12.91 -9.31
C SER A 128 -1.58 -12.99 -10.28
N ILE A 129 -2.24 -14.15 -10.34
CA ILE A 129 -3.43 -14.39 -11.12
C ILE A 129 -4.55 -13.48 -10.60
N PHE A 130 -4.89 -13.59 -9.32
CA PHE A 130 -5.95 -12.80 -8.68
C PHE A 130 -5.83 -11.31 -8.99
N ILE A 131 -4.64 -10.74 -8.77
CA ILE A 131 -4.40 -9.31 -9.00
C ILE A 131 -4.55 -8.93 -10.49
N ARG A 132 -4.12 -9.79 -11.42
CA ARG A 132 -4.31 -9.58 -12.86
C ARG A 132 -5.77 -9.64 -13.28
N PHE A 133 -6.61 -10.40 -12.59
CA PHE A 133 -8.03 -10.54 -12.89
C PHE A 133 -8.91 -9.42 -12.32
N ILE A 134 -8.47 -8.67 -11.30
CA ILE A 134 -9.24 -7.54 -10.72
C ILE A 134 -9.74 -6.54 -11.80
N PRO A 135 -8.89 -6.06 -12.73
CA PRO A 135 -9.34 -5.16 -13.79
C PRO A 135 -10.42 -5.76 -14.70
N GLU A 136 -10.32 -7.06 -14.98
CA GLU A 136 -11.27 -7.78 -15.82
C GLU A 136 -12.62 -7.97 -15.13
N TYR A 137 -12.62 -8.33 -13.84
CA TYR A 137 -13.85 -8.35 -13.03
C TYR A 137 -14.53 -7.00 -12.96
N ARG A 138 -13.76 -5.90 -12.90
CA ARG A 138 -14.34 -4.56 -12.93
C ARG A 138 -15.06 -4.27 -14.25
N ASN A 139 -14.54 -4.76 -15.38
CA ASN A 139 -15.20 -4.62 -16.67
C ASN A 139 -16.45 -5.51 -16.75
N TYR A 140 -16.35 -6.75 -16.27
CA TYR A 140 -17.49 -7.65 -16.19
C TYR A 140 -18.64 -7.09 -15.32
N LEU A 141 -18.31 -6.48 -14.19
CA LEU A 141 -19.29 -5.76 -13.35
C LEU A 141 -19.99 -4.61 -14.11
N LYS A 142 -19.26 -3.89 -14.95
CA LYS A 142 -19.85 -2.84 -15.79
C LYS A 142 -20.76 -3.44 -16.85
N GLU A 143 -20.37 -4.54 -17.48
CA GLU A 143 -21.20 -5.26 -18.46
C GLU A 143 -22.51 -5.76 -17.84
N ILE A 144 -22.45 -6.35 -16.64
CA ILE A 144 -23.66 -6.74 -15.90
C ILE A 144 -24.53 -5.51 -15.63
N LYS A 145 -23.92 -4.41 -15.18
CA LYS A 145 -24.65 -3.17 -14.89
C LYS A 145 -25.36 -2.62 -16.12
N GLU A 146 -24.69 -2.56 -17.27
CA GLU A 146 -25.30 -2.11 -18.52
C GLU A 146 -26.36 -3.09 -19.02
N GLY A 147 -26.15 -4.41 -18.86
CA GLY A 147 -27.14 -5.43 -19.20
C GLY A 147 -28.43 -5.34 -18.37
N LEU A 148 -28.32 -5.06 -17.06
CA LEU A 148 -29.47 -4.84 -16.19
C LEU A 148 -30.20 -3.53 -16.52
N LYS A 149 -29.44 -2.49 -16.90
CA LYS A 149 -29.99 -1.21 -17.36
C LYS A 149 -30.83 -1.35 -18.63
N VAL A 150 -30.38 -2.15 -19.61
CA VAL A 150 -31.16 -2.46 -20.84
C VAL A 150 -32.48 -3.17 -20.51
N ARG A 151 -32.49 -4.01 -19.48
CA ARG A 151 -33.70 -4.72 -19.02
C ARG A 151 -34.64 -3.85 -18.18
N ASN A 152 -34.37 -2.54 -18.05
CA ASN A 152 -35.07 -1.61 -17.15
C ASN A 152 -35.11 -2.07 -15.68
N ILE A 153 -34.18 -2.93 -15.27
CA ILE A 153 -34.04 -3.36 -13.88
C ILE A 153 -33.12 -2.35 -13.21
N SER A 154 -33.71 -1.37 -12.53
CA SER A 154 -32.96 -0.40 -11.74
C SER A 154 -32.53 -1.01 -10.40
N PHE A 155 -31.41 -0.52 -9.86
CA PHE A 155 -30.96 -0.87 -8.52
C PHE A 155 -32.03 -0.44 -7.52
N ASN A 156 -32.83 -1.38 -7.04
CA ASN A 156 -33.93 -1.07 -6.15
C ASN A 156 -33.43 -1.07 -4.71
N ILE A 157 -33.21 0.12 -4.16
CA ILE A 157 -32.76 0.33 -2.78
C ILE A 157 -33.74 -0.33 -1.77
N LEU A 158 -35.01 -0.51 -2.16
CA LEU A 158 -36.04 -1.15 -1.33
C LEU A 158 -35.96 -2.69 -1.29
N LYS A 159 -35.21 -3.33 -2.21
CA LYS A 159 -34.99 -4.78 -2.23
C LYS A 159 -33.50 -5.12 -2.44
N PRO A 160 -32.63 -4.79 -1.47
CA PRO A 160 -31.19 -4.94 -1.61
C PRO A 160 -30.76 -6.40 -1.83
N VAL A 161 -31.48 -7.36 -1.24
CA VAL A 161 -31.19 -8.80 -1.38
C VAL A 161 -31.35 -9.29 -2.82
N SER A 162 -32.47 -8.92 -3.46
CA SER A 162 -32.75 -9.35 -4.84
C SER A 162 -31.82 -8.65 -5.83
N SER A 163 -31.50 -7.38 -5.62
CA SER A 163 -30.48 -6.69 -6.42
C SER A 163 -29.11 -7.36 -6.26
N PHE A 164 -28.71 -7.75 -5.03
CA PHE A 164 -27.43 -8.39 -4.80
C PHE A 164 -27.32 -9.76 -5.50
N GLU A 165 -28.38 -10.56 -5.47
CA GLU A 165 -28.45 -11.85 -6.16
C GLU A 165 -28.19 -11.71 -7.67
N MET A 166 -28.78 -10.68 -8.31
CA MET A 166 -28.61 -10.42 -9.75
C MET A 166 -27.17 -10.07 -10.15
N TYR A 167 -26.38 -9.49 -9.26
CA TYR A 167 -24.96 -9.21 -9.54
C TYR A 167 -24.05 -10.37 -9.10
N LEU A 168 -24.35 -10.97 -7.95
CA LEU A 168 -23.45 -11.94 -7.32
C LEU A 168 -23.51 -13.31 -8.01
N VAL A 169 -24.69 -13.78 -8.41
CA VAL A 169 -24.82 -15.09 -9.08
C VAL A 169 -24.01 -15.15 -10.38
N PRO A 170 -24.12 -14.18 -11.32
CA PRO A 170 -23.29 -14.17 -12.53
C PRO A 170 -21.79 -14.03 -12.22
N MET A 171 -21.43 -13.23 -11.22
CA MET A 171 -20.03 -13.07 -10.81
C MET A 171 -19.42 -14.36 -10.27
N ILE A 172 -20.14 -15.10 -9.42
CA ILE A 172 -19.69 -16.41 -8.94
C ILE A 172 -19.53 -17.36 -10.11
N TYR A 173 -20.51 -17.43 -11.01
CA TYR A 173 -20.44 -18.29 -12.18
C TYR A 173 -19.21 -17.97 -13.04
N LYS A 174 -18.98 -16.67 -13.31
CA LYS A 174 -17.80 -16.23 -14.07
C LYS A 174 -16.49 -16.58 -13.37
N ALA A 175 -16.47 -16.52 -12.04
CA ALA A 175 -15.30 -16.90 -11.24
C ALA A 175 -14.97 -18.39 -11.35
N PHE A 176 -15.99 -19.25 -11.22
CA PHE A 176 -15.82 -20.69 -11.38
C PHE A 176 -15.38 -21.06 -12.80
N GLU A 177 -16.01 -20.48 -13.83
CA GLU A 177 -15.64 -20.69 -15.22
C GLU A 177 -14.18 -20.30 -15.48
N THR A 178 -13.80 -19.09 -15.07
CA THR A 178 -12.43 -18.57 -15.25
C THR A 178 -11.41 -19.41 -14.48
N GLY A 179 -11.74 -19.81 -13.24
CA GLY A 179 -10.89 -20.67 -12.41
C GLY A 179 -10.65 -22.04 -13.02
N ASN A 180 -11.68 -22.66 -13.62
CA ASN A 180 -11.55 -23.94 -14.32
C ASN A 180 -10.66 -23.82 -15.56
N ILE A 181 -10.89 -22.79 -16.38
CA ILE A 181 -10.06 -22.53 -17.57
C ILE A 181 -8.60 -22.30 -17.18
N LEU A 182 -8.35 -21.50 -16.15
CA LEU A 182 -7.00 -21.26 -15.62
C LEU A 182 -6.36 -22.53 -15.10
N SER A 183 -7.08 -23.33 -14.32
CA SER A 183 -6.55 -24.57 -13.76
C SER A 183 -6.14 -25.54 -14.88
N CYS A 184 -7.02 -25.75 -15.88
CA CYS A 184 -6.70 -26.55 -17.06
C CYS A 184 -5.49 -25.99 -17.83
N ALA A 185 -5.40 -24.67 -17.99
CA ALA A 185 -4.28 -24.02 -18.67
C ALA A 185 -2.95 -24.12 -17.90
N LEU A 186 -2.99 -24.12 -16.56
CA LEU A 186 -1.82 -24.27 -15.72
C LEU A 186 -1.32 -25.73 -15.71
N ILE A 187 -2.24 -26.69 -15.63
CA ILE A 187 -1.92 -28.13 -15.70
C ILE A 187 -1.31 -28.48 -17.06
N THR A 188 -1.91 -28.03 -18.16
CA THR A 188 -1.37 -28.27 -19.52
C THR A 188 -0.02 -27.59 -19.76
N LYS A 189 0.27 -26.49 -19.07
CA LYS A 189 1.60 -25.83 -19.06
C LYS A 189 2.60 -26.49 -18.10
N GLY A 190 2.21 -27.56 -17.42
CA GLY A 190 3.11 -28.32 -16.57
C GLY A 190 3.47 -27.64 -15.25
N ILE A 191 2.54 -26.91 -14.62
CA ILE A 191 2.82 -26.25 -13.33
C ILE A 191 3.17 -27.23 -12.20
N GLU A 192 2.72 -28.48 -12.32
CA GLU A 192 2.91 -29.56 -11.34
C GLU A 192 4.29 -30.23 -11.45
N PHE A 193 5.05 -29.98 -12.51
CA PHE A 193 6.41 -30.52 -12.61
C PHE A 193 7.32 -29.90 -11.55
N ASP A 194 8.07 -30.78 -10.86
CA ASP A 194 8.94 -30.44 -9.72
C ASP A 194 10.33 -29.94 -10.17
N CYS A 195 10.39 -29.31 -11.35
CA CYS A 195 11.59 -28.70 -11.89
C CYS A 195 11.83 -27.31 -11.31
N GLU A 196 13.08 -26.84 -11.36
CA GLU A 196 13.42 -25.47 -10.98
C GLU A 196 12.66 -24.47 -11.87
N LYS A 197 11.69 -23.77 -11.27
CA LYS A 197 10.87 -22.79 -11.98
C LYS A 197 11.65 -21.48 -12.11
N SER A 198 11.95 -21.07 -13.34
CA SER A 198 12.62 -19.80 -13.62
C SER A 198 11.64 -18.61 -13.53
N SER A 199 12.12 -17.48 -13.00
CA SER A 199 11.35 -16.24 -12.92
C SER A 199 11.69 -15.33 -14.10
N TYR A 200 10.67 -14.91 -14.86
CA TYR A 200 10.82 -13.95 -15.96
C TYR A 200 11.10 -12.51 -15.50
N VAL A 201 10.92 -12.20 -14.21
CA VAL A 201 11.11 -10.85 -13.68
C VAL A 201 12.33 -10.83 -12.77
N ASP A 202 13.35 -10.09 -13.18
CA ASP A 202 14.54 -9.81 -12.38
C ASP A 202 14.22 -8.82 -11.27
N LEU A 203 14.01 -9.37 -10.08
CA LEU A 203 13.67 -8.60 -8.89
C LEU A 203 14.87 -8.30 -8.01
N THR A 204 16.11 -8.48 -8.48
CA THR A 204 17.35 -8.32 -7.70
C THR A 204 17.35 -7.01 -6.91
N LEU A 205 17.42 -7.09 -5.57
CA LEU A 205 17.41 -5.88 -4.74
C LEU A 205 18.66 -5.08 -5.07
N THR A 206 18.50 -3.79 -5.33
CA THR A 206 19.64 -2.94 -5.66
C THR A 206 20.35 -2.53 -4.36
N TRP A 207 21.64 -2.19 -4.43
CA TRP A 207 22.39 -1.65 -3.28
C TRP A 207 21.66 -0.50 -2.55
N ARG A 208 20.90 0.31 -3.30
CA ARG A 208 20.08 1.40 -2.75
C ARG A 208 18.93 0.92 -1.87
N ASP A 209 18.32 -0.23 -2.18
CA ASP A 209 17.28 -0.84 -1.34
C ASP A 209 17.88 -1.31 0.00
N TYR A 210 19.07 -1.95 -0.05
CA TYR A 210 19.79 -2.37 1.15
C TYR A 210 20.19 -1.18 2.03
N ALA A 211 20.67 -0.08 1.43
CA ALA A 211 21.01 1.14 2.18
C ALA A 211 19.79 1.74 2.88
N ALA A 212 18.62 1.76 2.22
CA ALA A 212 17.39 2.28 2.82
C ALA A 212 16.89 1.40 3.99
N ILE A 213 16.98 0.07 3.85
CA ILE A 213 16.61 -0.87 4.93
C ILE A 213 17.60 -0.72 6.11
N ALA A 214 18.90 -0.62 5.83
CA ALA A 214 19.92 -0.43 6.87
C ALA A 214 19.69 0.87 7.66
N ALA A 215 19.32 1.97 6.98
CA ALA A 215 18.94 3.21 7.64
C ALA A 215 17.70 3.04 8.54
N GLY A 216 16.67 2.34 8.05
CA GLY A 216 15.49 1.99 8.83
C GLY A 216 15.80 1.19 10.10
N VAL A 217 16.65 0.16 9.98
CA VAL A 217 17.11 -0.65 11.12
C VAL A 217 17.97 0.18 12.09
N GLY A 218 18.78 1.11 11.56
CA GLY A 218 19.53 2.07 12.38
C GLY A 218 18.63 2.91 13.27
N PHE A 219 17.49 3.39 12.74
CA PHE A 219 16.51 4.13 13.54
C PHE A 219 15.90 3.28 14.66
N ILE A 220 15.61 1.99 14.40
CA ILE A 220 15.19 1.07 15.46
C ILE A 220 16.27 0.97 16.55
N GLY A 221 17.53 0.79 16.16
CA GLY A 221 18.65 0.71 17.11
C GLY A 221 18.74 1.95 18.00
N ILE A 222 18.62 3.15 17.41
CA ILE A 222 18.63 4.42 18.14
C ILE A 222 17.46 4.50 19.13
N THR A 223 16.25 4.07 18.73
CA THR A 223 15.08 4.10 19.62
C THR A 223 15.24 3.18 20.83
N ILE A 224 15.84 2.01 20.62
CA ILE A 224 16.07 1.05 21.71
C ILE A 224 17.14 1.61 22.64
N TRP A 225 18.21 2.20 22.09
CA TRP A 225 19.29 2.79 22.87
C TRP A 225 18.82 3.95 23.76
N GLU A 226 18.04 4.89 23.21
CA GLU A 226 17.48 6.01 23.97
C GLU A 226 16.57 5.54 25.11
N LYS A 227 15.85 4.44 24.91
CA LYS A 227 14.96 3.88 25.93
C LYS A 227 15.69 3.08 27.00
N LEU A 228 16.81 2.43 26.65
CA LEU A 228 17.57 1.57 27.55
C LEU A 228 18.46 2.38 28.51
N TRP A 229 18.78 3.63 28.16
CA TRP A 229 19.58 4.56 28.98
C TRP A 229 18.73 5.53 29.84
N LYS A 230 17.39 5.42 29.79
CA LYS A 230 16.44 6.20 30.59
C LYS A 230 15.98 5.40 31.80
#